data_AF-A0A819I4J6-F1
#
_entry.id   AF-A0A819I4J6-F1
#
_cell.length_a   1.000
_cell.length_b   1.000
_cell.length_c   1.000
_cell.angle_alpha   90.00
_cell.angle_beta   90.00
_cell.angle_gamma   90.00
#
_symmetry.space_group_name_H-M   'P 1'
#
loop_
_entity.id
_entity.type
_entity.pdbx_description
1 polymer ?
#
loop_
_entity_poly.entity_id
_entity_poly.type
_entity_poly.pdbx_seq_one_letter_code
_entity_poly.pdbx_strand_id
1 'polypeptide(L)' 'MEMVTDKESRKPFPIEKMNAILNRCRNNGLLLGKCGNFGNVFRIKPPMCITIEDADFAVNVLEDAIRKEL' A
#
# COMPACT_ATOMS: atom_id res chain seq x y z
N MET A 1 -3.50 0.40 6.70
CA MET A 1 -3.88 1.75 6.20
C MET A 1 -5.06 1.58 5.27
N GLU A 2 -6.16 2.29 5.52
CA GLU A 2 -7.36 2.25 4.66
C GLU A 2 -7.32 3.38 3.64
N MET A 3 -7.50 3.05 2.36
CA MET A 3 -7.57 3.99 1.26
C MET A 3 -9.03 4.34 0.97
N VAL A 4 -9.34 5.63 1.05
CA VAL A 4 -10.64 6.20 0.73
C VAL A 4 -10.47 7.34 -0.26
N THR A 5 -11.43 7.53 -1.17
CA THR A 5 -11.41 8.67 -2.10
C THR A 5 -11.69 9.99 -1.39
N ASP A 6 -12.47 9.92 -0.32
CA ASP A 6 -12.88 11.07 0.47
C ASP A 6 -13.03 10.65 1.93
N LYS A 7 -12.57 11.52 2.85
CA LYS A 7 -12.48 11.21 4.28
C LYS A 7 -13.84 11.29 4.98
N GLU A 8 -14.76 12.11 4.46
CA GLU A 8 -16.10 12.27 5.05
C GLU A 8 -17.05 11.15 4.63
N SER A 9 -17.15 10.89 3.32
CA SER A 9 -17.99 9.82 2.76
C SER A 9 -17.43 8.42 2.99
N ARG A 10 -16.14 8.30 3.34
CA ARG A 10 -15.40 7.03 3.48
C ARG A 10 -15.57 6.10 2.28
N LYS A 11 -15.82 6.67 1.10
CA LYS A 11 -16.01 5.89 -0.11
C LYS A 11 -14.71 5.14 -0.43
N PRO A 12 -14.77 3.81 -0.63
CA PRO A 12 -13.58 3.01 -0.82
C PRO A 12 -12.82 3.44 -2.08
N PHE A 13 -11.49 3.45 -1.98
CA PHE A 13 -10.63 3.76 -3.12
C PHE A 13 -10.81 2.71 -4.23
N PRO A 14 -10.77 3.10 -5.53
CA PRO A 14 -10.96 2.16 -6.63
C PRO A 14 -9.99 0.98 -6.58
N ILE A 15 -10.52 -0.24 -6.77
CA ILE A 15 -9.72 -1.46 -6.63
C ILE A 15 -8.64 -1.59 -7.71
N GLU A 16 -8.86 -1.01 -8.89
CA GLU A 16 -7.88 -0.97 -9.98
C GLU A 16 -6.63 -0.18 -9.57
N LYS A 17 -6.83 1.01 -9.00
CA LYS A 17 -5.74 1.83 -8.45
C LYS A 17 -5.03 1.13 -7.29
N MET A 18 -5.78 0.45 -6.40
CA MET A 18 -5.16 -0.37 -5.34
C MET A 18 -4.25 -1.46 -5.90
N ASN A 19 -4.69 -2.15 -6.96
CA ASN A 19 -3.90 -3.20 -7.60
C ASN A 19 -2.69 -2.60 -8.33
N ALA A 20 -2.81 -1.43 -8.95
CA ALA A 20 -1.71 -0.73 -9.57
C ALA A 20 -0.60 -0.38 -8.56
N ILE A 21 -0.97 0.16 -7.39
CA ILE A 21 -0.02 0.44 -6.30
C ILE A 21 0.68 -0.85 -5.83
N LEU A 22 -0.06 -1.94 -5.63
CA LEU A 22 0.52 -3.23 -5.21
C LEU A 22 1.48 -3.81 -6.25
N ASN A 23 1.11 -3.78 -7.52
CA ASN A 23 1.96 -4.26 -8.60
C ASN A 23 3.23 -3.42 -8.71
N ARG A 24 3.14 -2.12 -8.50
CA ARG A 24 4.28 -1.21 -8.51
C ARG A 24 5.23 -1.48 -7.33
N CYS A 25 4.69 -1.64 -6.12
CA CYS A 25 5.48 -2.08 -4.97
C CYS A 25 6.19 -3.40 -5.26
N ARG A 26 5.46 -4.39 -5.82
CA ARG A 26 6.02 -5.70 -6.17
C ARG A 26 7.16 -5.59 -7.18
N ASN A 27 7.00 -4.77 -8.23
CA ASN A 27 8.04 -4.55 -9.24
C ASN A 27 9.29 -3.87 -8.65
N ASN A 28 9.11 -3.09 -7.59
CA ASN A 28 10.19 -2.41 -6.88
C ASN A 28 10.74 -3.25 -5.71
N GLY A 29 10.39 -4.53 -5.59
CA GLY A 29 10.92 -5.44 -4.57
C GLY A 29 10.21 -5.41 -3.21
N LEU A 30 9.08 -4.69 -3.10
CA LEU A 30 8.27 -4.64 -1.87
C LEU A 30 6.97 -5.44 -2.02
N LEU A 31 6.81 -6.48 -1.20
CA LEU A 31 5.59 -7.29 -1.17
C LEU A 31 4.64 -6.81 -0.07
N LEU A 32 3.45 -6.37 -0.47
CA LEU A 32 2.38 -5.95 0.43
C LEU A 32 1.12 -6.75 0.18
N GLY A 33 0.37 -7.01 1.26
CA GLY A 33 -0.97 -7.58 1.16
C GLY A 33 -2.03 -6.49 1.11
N LYS A 34 -3.17 -6.79 0.48
CA LYS A 34 -4.42 -6.04 0.68
C LYS A 34 -5.45 -6.87 1.44
N CYS A 35 -6.31 -6.18 2.17
CA CYS A 35 -7.42 -6.73 2.93
C CYS A 35 -8.57 -5.72 2.98
N GLY A 36 -9.56 -5.96 3.84
CA GLY A 36 -10.79 -5.16 3.96
C GLY A 36 -11.87 -5.63 2.99
N ASN A 37 -13.13 -5.36 3.33
CA ASN A 37 -14.30 -5.82 2.57
C ASN A 37 -14.27 -5.37 1.10
N PHE A 38 -13.65 -4.23 0.83
CA PHE A 38 -13.52 -3.65 -0.51
C PHE A 38 -12.10 -3.78 -1.08
N GLY A 39 -11.19 -4.49 -0.40
CA GLY A 39 -9.80 -4.62 -0.82
C GLY A 39 -9.00 -3.31 -0.79
N ASN A 40 -9.48 -2.31 -0.04
CA ASN A 40 -8.93 -0.95 0.05
C ASN A 40 -7.95 -0.76 1.22
N VAL A 41 -7.62 -1.82 1.96
CA VAL A 41 -6.74 -1.74 3.15
C VAL A 41 -5.41 -2.42 2.88
N PHE A 42 -4.29 -1.70 3.01
CA PHE A 42 -2.96 -2.31 2.99
C PHE A 42 -2.63 -2.98 4.33
N ARG A 43 -2.09 -4.21 4.25
CA ARG A 43 -1.62 -5.01 5.38
C ARG A 43 -0.11 -5.18 5.30
N ILE A 44 0.56 -4.66 6.33
CA ILE A 44 2.02 -4.73 6.51
C ILE A 44 2.30 -5.74 7.62
N LYS A 45 2.98 -6.85 7.30
CA LYS A 45 3.46 -7.84 8.27
C LYS A 45 4.92 -8.21 7.92
N PRO A 46 5.89 -7.43 8.39
CA PRO A 46 7.30 -7.75 8.18
C PRO A 46 7.73 -8.94 9.04
N PRO A 47 8.87 -9.57 8.73
CA PRO A 47 9.50 -10.54 9.64
C PRO A 47 9.93 -9.85 10.94
N MET A 48 10.07 -10.64 12.02
CA MET A 48 10.48 -10.10 13.34
C MET A 48 11.92 -9.56 13.36
N CYS A 49 12.75 -9.95 12.39
CA CYS A 49 14.14 -9.52 12.24
C CYS A 49 14.31 -8.34 11.28
N ILE A 50 13.26 -7.57 11.02
CA ILE A 50 13.33 -6.39 10.14
C ILE A 50 14.26 -5.33 10.73
N THR A 51 15.09 -4.69 9.89
CA THR A 51 15.93 -3.57 10.32
C THR A 51 15.24 -2.22 10.07
N ILE A 52 15.83 -1.13 10.57
CA ILE A 52 15.31 0.22 10.30
C ILE A 52 15.48 0.55 8.81
N GLU A 53 16.58 0.14 8.20
CA GLU A 53 16.87 0.35 6.78
C GLU A 53 15.85 -0.36 5.88
N ASP A 54 15.43 -1.58 6.24
CA ASP A 54 14.36 -2.30 5.54
C ASP A 54 13.02 -1.56 5.63
N ALA A 55 12.72 -1.00 6.80
CA ALA A 55 11.51 -0.22 7.02
C ALA A 55 11.53 1.08 6.20
N ASP A 56 12.67 1.78 6.16
CA ASP A 56 12.86 2.98 5.35
C ASP A 56 12.70 2.66 3.86
N PHE A 57 13.29 1.56 3.39
CA PHE A 57 13.08 1.09 2.02
C PHE A 57 11.61 0.85 1.71
N ALA A 58 10.89 0.14 2.60
CA ALA A 58 9.47 -0.16 2.41
C ALA A 58 8.61 1.11 2.35
N VAL A 59 8.88 2.09 3.22
CA VAL A 59 8.16 3.37 3.22
C VAL A 59 8.44 4.16 1.94
N ASN A 60 9.71 4.24 1.52
CA ASN A 60 10.10 4.96 0.30
C ASN A 60 9.45 4.37 -0.96
N VAL A 61 9.45 3.04 -1.09
CA VAL A 61 8.82 2.36 -2.23
C VAL A 61 7.31 2.56 -2.22
N LEU A 62 6.67 2.47 -1.06
CA LEU A 62 5.23 2.67 -0.92
C LEU A 62 4.83 4.13 -1.24
N GLU A 63 5.61 5.11 -0.79
CA GLU A 63 5.37 6.52 -1.09
C GLU A 63 5.45 6.79 -2.60
N ASP A 64 6.50 6.32 -3.28
CA ASP A 64 6.64 6.48 -4.74
C ASP A 64 5.49 5.79 -5.49
N ALA A 65 5.02 4.64 -4.99
CA ALA A 65 3.89 3.95 -5.58
C ALA A 65 2.57 4.73 -5.42
N ILE A 66 2.32 5.31 -4.25
CA ILE A 66 1.11 6.09 -3.98
C ILE A 66 1.11 7.41 -4.78
N ARG A 67 2.23 8.13 -4.80
CA ARG A 67 2.35 9.43 -5.50
C ARG A 67 2.08 9.35 -7.01
N LYS A 68 2.30 8.20 -7.62
CA LYS A 68 2.07 7.98 -9.05
C LYS A 68 0.64 7.57 -9.40
N GLU A 69 -0.15 7.15 -8.42
CA GLU A 69 -1.52 6.65 -8.63
C GLU A 69 -2.60 7.61 -8.07
N LEU A 70 -2.20 8.58 -7.25
CA LEU A 70 -3.00 9.73 -6.85
C LEU A 70 -3.13 10.71 -8.02
#